data_AF-A0A1Y3AKI5-F1
#
_entry.id   AF-A0A1Y3AKI5-F1
#
_cell.length_a   1.000
_cell.length_b   1.000
_cell.length_c   1.000
_cell.angle_alpha   90.00
_cell.angle_beta   90.00
_cell.angle_gamma   90.00
#
_symmetry.space_group_name_H-M   'P 1'
#
loop_
_entity.id
_entity.type
_entity.pdbx_description
1 polymer ?
#
loop_
_entity_poly.entity_id
_entity_poly.type
_entity_poly.pdbx_seq_one_letter_code
_entity_poly.pdbx_strand_id
1 'polypeptide(L)'
;MLTFGAIFEELELFNFKHYDLSIEQLIRIYGKILINSFAITDQNSGHVIGKALYLGASIFDHSCCPDLYYQFDGLKIYFIASRNICLQNLY
;
A
#
# COMPACT_ATOMS: atom_id res chain seq x y z
N MET A 1 -14.12 1.60 -0.37
CA MET A 1 -13.14 0.76 -1.10
C MET A 1 -13.32 1.06 -2.58
N LEU A 2 -12.30 1.63 -3.26
CA LEU A 2 -12.37 1.77 -4.72
C LEU A 2 -12.54 0.38 -5.33
N THR A 3 -13.51 0.24 -6.21
CA THR A 3 -13.87 -1.04 -6.82
C THR A 3 -12.76 -1.50 -7.78
N PHE A 4 -12.71 -2.80 -8.06
CA PHE A 4 -11.77 -3.41 -9.00
C PHE A 4 -11.66 -2.63 -10.32
N GLY A 5 -12.80 -2.22 -10.89
CA GLY A 5 -12.88 -1.52 -12.18
C GLY A 5 -12.23 -0.15 -12.17
N ALA A 6 -12.46 0.66 -11.14
CA ALA A 6 -11.99 2.05 -11.10
C ALA A 6 -10.46 2.17 -11.21
N ILE A 7 -9.71 1.30 -10.51
CA ILE A 7 -8.23 1.34 -10.54
C ILE A 7 -7.71 0.87 -11.90
N PHE A 8 -8.33 -0.15 -12.49
CA PHE A 8 -7.88 -0.68 -13.78
C PHE A 8 -8.16 0.32 -14.92
N GLU A 9 -9.36 0.92 -14.94
CA GLU A 9 -9.75 1.96 -15.89
C GLU A 9 -8.80 3.17 -15.83
N GLU A 10 -8.41 3.59 -14.62
CA GLU A 10 -7.47 4.70 -14.43
C GLU A 10 -6.06 4.35 -14.94
N LEU A 11 -5.61 3.11 -14.73
CA LEU A 11 -4.34 2.62 -15.28
C LEU A 11 -4.36 2.56 -16.81
N GLU A 12 -5.46 2.09 -17.42
CA GLU A 12 -5.61 2.06 -18.87
C GLU A 12 -5.59 3.48 -19.47
N LEU A 13 -6.29 4.42 -18.82
CA LEU A 13 -6.28 5.83 -19.24
C LEU A 13 -4.89 6.44 -19.15
N PHE A 14 -4.15 6.17 -18.07
CA PHE A 14 -2.80 6.67 -17.89
C PHE A 14 -1.81 6.05 -18.88
N ASN A 15 -1.95 4.75 -19.15
CA ASN A 15 -1.18 4.06 -20.18
C ASN A 15 -1.40 4.73 -21.52
N PHE A 16 -2.65 4.82 -21.99
CA PHE A 16 -2.99 5.42 -23.28
C PHE A 16 -2.43 6.85 -23.48
N LYS A 17 -2.31 7.64 -22.41
CA LYS A 17 -1.83 9.02 -22.47
C LYS A 17 -0.32 9.18 -22.38
N HIS A 18 0.39 8.26 -21.72
CA HIS A 18 1.77 8.50 -21.29
C HIS A 18 2.73 7.36 -21.61
N TYR A 19 2.22 6.15 -21.88
CA TYR A 19 3.02 4.93 -22.03
C TYR A 19 2.44 4.02 -23.11
N ASP A 20 3.12 2.91 -23.40
CA ASP A 20 2.64 1.85 -24.28
C ASP A 20 2.92 0.48 -23.65
N LEU A 21 2.39 0.31 -22.43
CA LEU A 21 2.55 -0.94 -21.68
C LEU A 21 1.63 -2.01 -22.26
N SER A 22 2.12 -3.25 -22.29
CA SER A 22 1.31 -4.40 -22.64
C SER A 22 0.23 -4.67 -21.59
N ILE A 23 -0.82 -5.39 -21.97
CA ILE A 23 -1.87 -5.82 -21.04
C ILE A 23 -1.31 -6.63 -19.85
N GLU A 24 -0.26 -7.43 -20.08
CA GLU A 24 0.43 -8.18 -19.03
C GLU A 24 1.10 -7.23 -18.02
N GLN A 25 1.78 -6.20 -18.50
CA GLN A 25 2.42 -5.20 -17.64
C GLN A 25 1.38 -4.41 -16.83
N LEU A 26 0.25 -4.05 -17.44
CA LEU A 26 -0.86 -3.38 -16.74
C LEU A 26 -1.45 -4.25 -15.64
N ILE A 27 -1.75 -5.53 -15.95
CA ILE A 27 -2.26 -6.49 -14.95
C ILE A 27 -1.24 -6.67 -13.82
N ARG A 28 0.05 -6.71 -14.13
CA ARG A 28 1.11 -6.83 -13.12
C ARG A 28 1.20 -5.61 -12.21
N ILE A 29 1.10 -4.40 -12.76
CA ILE A 29 1.06 -3.15 -11.97
C ILE A 29 -0.20 -3.12 -11.12
N TYR A 30 -1.34 -3.43 -11.71
CA TYR A 30 -2.63 -3.51 -11.04
C TYR A 30 -2.59 -4.46 -9.84
N GLY A 31 -2.12 -5.70 -10.03
CA GLY A 31 -1.99 -6.68 -8.95
C GLY A 31 -1.06 -6.20 -7.84
N LYS A 32 0.05 -5.54 -8.19
CA LYS A 32 0.93 -4.92 -7.19
C LYS A 32 0.23 -3.82 -6.40
N ILE A 33 -0.52 -2.94 -7.04
CA ILE A 33 -1.28 -1.89 -6.34
C ILE A 33 -2.31 -2.52 -5.40
N LEU A 34 -3.03 -3.55 -5.84
CA LEU A 34 -4.05 -4.20 -5.02
C LEU A 34 -3.48 -4.74 -3.70
N ILE A 35 -2.37 -5.48 -3.75
CA ILE A 35 -1.85 -6.18 -2.57
C ILE A 35 -0.91 -5.32 -1.72
N ASN A 36 -0.35 -4.24 -2.26
CA ASN A 36 0.63 -3.40 -1.56
C ASN A 36 0.10 -2.02 -1.12
N SER A 37 -1.13 -1.67 -1.50
CA SER A 37 -1.71 -0.38 -1.13
C SER A 37 -2.20 -0.32 0.32
N PHE A 38 -2.07 0.85 0.93
CA PHE A 38 -2.51 1.16 2.29
C PHE A 38 -3.75 2.04 2.25
N ALA A 39 -4.73 1.72 3.08
CA ALA A 39 -5.87 2.59 3.32
C ALA A 39 -5.46 3.72 4.27
N ILE A 40 -5.55 4.97 3.80
CA ILE A 40 -5.31 6.13 4.65
C ILE A 40 -6.60 6.42 5.41
N THR A 41 -6.50 6.48 6.73
CA THR A 41 -7.63 6.73 7.62
C THR A 41 -7.54 8.10 8.28
N ASP A 42 -8.68 8.75 8.45
CA ASP A 42 -8.80 9.93 9.31
C ASP A 42 -8.46 9.57 10.76
N GLN A 43 -7.67 10.39 11.44
CA GLN A 43 -7.17 10.10 12.78
C GLN A 43 -8.28 10.09 13.85
N ASN A 44 -9.36 10.84 13.64
CA ASN A 44 -10.43 10.98 14.63
C ASN A 44 -11.46 9.84 14.50
N SER A 45 -11.87 9.54 13.28
CA SER A 45 -12.97 8.60 12.99
C SER A 45 -12.52 7.22 12.57
N GLY A 46 -11.26 7.06 12.14
CA GLY A 46 -10.76 5.82 11.53
C GLY A 46 -11.34 5.53 10.14
N HIS A 47 -12.15 6.44 9.59
CA HIS A 47 -12.72 6.26 8.25
C HIS A 47 -11.64 6.37 7.18
N VAL A 48 -11.72 5.50 6.17
CA VAL A 48 -10.81 5.55 5.02
C VAL A 48 -11.11 6.78 4.17
N ILE A 49 -10.14 7.68 4.06
CA ILE A 49 -10.22 8.92 3.28
C ILE A 49 -9.38 8.86 2.00
N GLY A 50 -8.56 7.81 1.83
CA GLY A 50 -7.73 7.65 0.65
C GLY A 50 -7.01 6.31 0.59
N LYS A 51 -6.21 6.15 -0.46
CA LYS A 51 -5.34 4.99 -0.68
C LYS A 51 -3.98 5.49 -1.13
N ALA A 52 -2.91 4.89 -0.64
CA ALA A 52 -1.55 5.22 -1.06
C ALA A 52 -0.68 3.97 -1.19
N LEU A 53 0.37 4.10 -1.98
CA LEU A 53 1.38 3.06 -2.18
C LEU A 53 2.69 3.52 -1.53
N TYR A 54 3.17 2.77 -0.54
CA TYR A 54 4.41 3.06 0.18
C TYR A 54 5.38 1.89 -0.03
N LEU A 55 6.20 1.95 -1.08
CA LEU A 55 7.04 0.81 -1.49
C LEU A 55 7.94 0.26 -0.37
N GLY A 56 8.51 1.13 0.46
CA GLY A 56 9.32 0.72 1.60
C GLY A 56 8.50 0.10 2.74
N ALA A 57 7.24 0.46 2.88
CA ALA A 57 6.32 -0.14 3.85
C ALA A 57 5.75 -1.48 3.37
N SER A 58 5.61 -1.64 2.05
CA SER A 58 5.05 -2.84 1.42
C SER A 58 5.96 -4.08 1.55
N ILE A 59 7.15 -3.95 2.14
CA ILE A 59 8.05 -5.08 2.41
C ILE A 59 7.65 -5.85 3.68
N PHE A 60 6.83 -5.25 4.55
CA PHE A 60 6.45 -5.86 5.82
C PHE A 60 5.32 -6.86 5.63
N ASP A 61 5.53 -8.08 6.10
CA ASP A 61 4.51 -9.12 6.11
C ASP A 61 3.43 -8.89 7.17
N HIS A 62 2.27 -9.51 6.96
CA HIS A 62 1.21 -9.53 7.95
C HIS A 62 1.53 -10.48 9.11
N SER A 63 1.26 -10.02 10.34
CA SER A 63 1.18 -10.86 11.53
C SER A 63 -0.05 -10.49 12.35
N CYS A 64 -0.78 -11.49 12.84
CA CYS A 64 -1.89 -11.28 13.78
C CYS A 64 -1.42 -10.72 15.13
N CYS A 65 -0.13 -10.84 15.43
CA CYS A 65 0.50 -10.28 16.62
C CYS A 65 1.72 -9.46 16.16
N PRO A 66 1.53 -8.23 15.65
CA PRO A 66 2.59 -7.47 15.00
C PRO A 66 3.52 -6.77 15.99
N ASP A 67 4.81 -6.73 15.70
CA ASP A 67 5.83 -6.01 16.49
C ASP A 67 5.86 -4.50 16.19
N LEU A 68 5.26 -4.12 15.06
CA LEU A 68 5.15 -2.76 14.58
C LEU A 68 3.68 -2.43 14.30
N TYR A 69 3.26 -1.20 14.58
CA TYR A 69 2.07 -0.62 13.98
C TYR A 69 2.48 0.58 13.12
N TYR A 70 1.62 0.98 12.18
CA TYR A 70 1.86 2.14 11.34
C TYR A 70 0.86 3.26 11.63
N GLN A 71 1.32 4.50 11.49
CA GLN A 71 0.51 5.71 11.58
C GLN A 71 0.78 6.61 10.37
N PHE A 72 -0.25 7.35 9.95
CA PHE A 72 -0.12 8.39 8.94
C PHE A 72 -0.05 9.78 9.58
N ASP A 73 0.89 10.60 9.11
CA ASP A 73 0.92 12.05 9.30
C ASP A 73 1.00 12.70 7.91
N GLY A 74 -0.15 13.21 7.46
CA GLY A 74 -0.37 13.58 6.06
C GLY A 74 -0.10 12.40 5.11
N LEU A 75 0.84 12.60 4.18
CA LEU A 75 1.27 11.61 3.19
C LEU A 75 2.50 10.80 3.64
N LYS A 76 2.91 10.90 4.91
CA LYS A 76 4.02 10.13 5.45
C LYS A 76 3.49 8.98 6.29
N ILE A 77 4.08 7.81 6.10
CA ILE A 77 3.86 6.63 6.94
C ILE A 77 5.01 6.49 7.93
N TYR A 78 4.68 6.25 9.20
CA TYR A 78 5.64 5.99 10.27
C TYR A 78 5.36 4.61 10.85
N PHE A 79 6.42 3.83 11.09
CA PHE A 79 6.35 2.55 11.79
C PHE A 79 6.84 2.74 13.22
N ILE A 80 6.06 2.26 14.17
CA ILE A 80 6.32 2.43 15.60
C ILE A 80 6.33 1.05 16.23
N ALA A 81 7.38 0.77 17.01
CA ALA A 81 7.50 -0.48 17.75
C ALA A 81 6.41 -0.57 18.82
N SER A 82 5.62 -1.65 18.78
CA SER A 82 4.63 -1.98 19.80
C SER A 82 5.23 -2.78 20.96
N ARG A 83 6.44 -3.34 20.75
CA ARG A 83 7.19 -4.12 21.73
C ARG A 83 8.70 -4.03 21.43
N ASN A 84 9.51 -4.59 22.32
CA ASN A 84 10.96 -4.71 22.11
C ASN A 84 11.24 -5.57 20.87
N ILE A 85 11.98 -5.01 19.91
CA ILE A 85 12.41 -5.72 18.72
C ILE A 85 13.81 -6.26 18.98
N CYS A 86 13.91 -7.57 19.18
CA CYS A 86 15.21 -8.23 19.29
C CYS A 86 15.79 -8.42 17.89
N LEU A 87 17.10 -8.22 17.74
CA LEU A 87 17.83 -8.66 16.56
C LEU A 87 17.75 -10.18 16.51
N GLN A 88 16.98 -10.73 15.58
CA GLN A 88 17.14 -12.12 15.19
C GLN A 88 18.37 -12.18 14.28
N ASN A 89 19.38 -12.95 14.67
CA ASN A 89 20.56 -13.18 13.84
C ASN A 89 20.08 -13.76 12.51
N LEU A 90 20.13 -12.94 11.47
CA LEU A 90 19.93 -13.35 10.09
C LEU A 90 21.17 -14.17 9.72
N TYR A 91 21.04 -15.50 9.74
CA TYR A 91 22.02 -16.44 9.20
C TYR A 91 22.11 -16.31 7.68
#